data_AF-A0A2V9VNN5-F1
#
_entry.id   AF-A0A2V9VNN5-F1
#
_cell.length_a   1.000
_cell.length_b   1.000
_cell.length_c   1.000
_cell.angle_alpha   90.00
_cell.angle_beta   90.00
_cell.angle_gamma   90.00
#
_symmetry.space_group_name_H-M   'P 1'
#
loop_
_entity.id
_entity.type
_entity.pdbx_description
1 polymer ?
#
loop_
_entity_poly.entity_id
_entity_poly.type
_entity_poly.pdbx_seq_one_letter_code
_entity_poly.pdbx_strand_id
1 'polypeptide(L)'
;MKMQPAGVGAGVCGVAVLRAADAMLRALGGEEISMLLPLSAMPGDPAGQLGLADPGVEEVRISPVIVRYLPTENSGPRRRVEFLVPASGIATALSAHDFAGAEQLIDATLGIAYEGELFHIEGFTSEYFGGVAYLYRVIGVE
;
A
#
# COMPACT_ATOMS: atom_id res chain seq x y z
N MET A 1 -26.78 -7.49 15.74
CA MET A 1 -25.83 -8.58 15.99
C MET A 1 -24.59 -8.27 15.16
N LYS A 2 -23.56 -7.66 15.77
CA LYS A 2 -22.33 -7.28 15.07
C LYS A 2 -21.44 -8.52 14.94
N MET A 3 -21.10 -8.89 13.71
CA MET A 3 -20.19 -9.98 13.42
C MET A 3 -18.76 -9.45 13.52
N GLN A 4 -18.02 -9.89 14.54
CA GLN A 4 -16.59 -9.67 14.67
C GLN A 4 -15.86 -10.53 13.61
N PRO A 5 -14.87 -10.00 12.87
CA PRO A 5 -14.05 -10.83 12.01
C PRO A 5 -13.17 -11.73 12.88
N ALA A 6 -13.27 -13.03 12.63
CA ALA A 6 -12.47 -14.05 13.30
C ALA A 6 -10.98 -13.81 13.01
N GLY A 7 -10.16 -13.87 14.06
CA GLY A 7 -8.70 -13.82 13.95
C GLY A 7 -8.21 -14.92 13.01
N VAL A 8 -7.60 -14.52 11.90
CA VAL A 8 -7.03 -15.42 10.91
C VAL A 8 -5.74 -16.01 11.49
N GLY A 9 -5.85 -17.20 12.07
CA GLY A 9 -4.68 -18.03 12.34
C GLY A 9 -4.03 -18.42 11.02
N ALA A 10 -2.87 -17.84 10.71
CA ALA A 10 -2.10 -18.19 9.52
C ALA A 10 -1.60 -19.64 9.66
N GLY A 11 -2.35 -20.59 9.10
CA GLY A 11 -1.89 -21.98 8.96
C GLY A 11 -0.62 -22.06 8.09
N VAL A 12 0.09 -23.19 8.15
CA VAL A 12 1.34 -23.43 7.40
C VAL A 12 1.22 -23.08 5.91
N CYS A 13 0.06 -23.36 5.29
CA CYS A 13 -0.22 -23.00 3.89
C CYS A 13 -0.21 -21.49 3.64
N GLY A 14 -0.69 -20.67 4.57
CA GLY A 14 -0.73 -19.21 4.43
C GLY A 14 0.68 -18.61 4.41
N VAL A 15 1.57 -19.10 5.28
CA VAL A 15 2.97 -18.66 5.31
C VAL A 15 3.72 -19.07 4.03
N ALA A 16 3.48 -20.29 3.53
CA ALA A 16 4.09 -20.74 2.30
C ALA A 16 3.71 -19.86 1.09
N VAL A 17 2.44 -19.49 0.96
CA VAL A 17 1.98 -18.64 -0.15
C VAL A 17 2.51 -17.22 -0.04
N LEU A 18 2.59 -16.63 1.16
CA LEU A 18 3.23 -15.32 1.36
C LEU A 18 4.68 -15.33 0.86
N ARG A 19 5.45 -16.37 1.21
CA ARG A 19 6.85 -16.50 0.77
C ARG A 19 6.96 -16.77 -0.73
N ALA A 20 6.04 -17.55 -1.30
CA ALA A 20 6.00 -17.78 -2.74
C ALA A 20 5.72 -16.47 -3.50
N ALA A 21 4.77 -15.66 -3.03
CA ALA A 21 4.45 -14.36 -3.61
C ALA A 21 5.67 -13.43 -3.62
N ASP A 22 6.33 -13.28 -2.47
CA ASP A 22 7.58 -12.54 -2.33
C ASP A 22 8.65 -13.00 -3.32
N ALA A 23 8.87 -14.31 -3.41
CA ALA A 23 9.88 -14.89 -4.29
C ALA A 23 9.55 -14.66 -5.77
N MET A 24 8.28 -14.80 -6.17
CA MET A 24 7.82 -14.57 -7.54
C MET A 24 8.00 -13.11 -7.95
N LEU A 25 7.60 -12.16 -7.10
CA LEU A 25 7.76 -10.74 -7.39
C LEU A 25 9.23 -10.36 -7.53
N ARG A 26 10.12 -10.87 -6.67
CA ARG A 26 11.58 -10.66 -6.83
C ARG A 26 12.11 -11.29 -8.12
N ALA A 27 11.71 -12.53 -8.42
CA ALA A 27 12.18 -13.24 -9.62
C ALA A 27 11.74 -12.58 -10.93
N LEU A 28 10.60 -11.89 -10.92
CA LEU A 28 10.08 -11.14 -12.06
C LEU A 28 10.65 -9.72 -12.17
N GLY A 29 11.61 -9.34 -11.31
CA GLY A 29 12.25 -8.03 -11.35
C GLY A 29 11.53 -6.95 -10.55
N GLY A 30 10.86 -7.33 -9.45
CA GLY A 30 10.15 -6.39 -8.59
C GLY A 30 11.03 -5.23 -8.10
N GLU A 31 10.43 -4.05 -8.06
CA GLU A 31 11.04 -2.76 -7.83
C GLU A 31 10.70 -2.22 -6.43
N GLU A 32 11.06 -0.97 -6.16
CA GLU A 32 10.73 -0.23 -4.94
C GLU A 32 9.80 0.95 -5.28
N ILE A 33 8.78 1.16 -4.45
CA ILE A 33 7.91 2.33 -4.49
C ILE A 33 7.92 3.01 -3.11
N SER A 34 7.54 4.29 -3.05
CA SER A 34 7.29 4.99 -1.78
C SER A 34 5.79 5.27 -1.64
N MET A 35 5.15 4.77 -0.58
CA MET A 35 3.82 5.24 -0.17
C MET A 35 3.98 6.50 0.68
N LEU A 36 3.27 7.57 0.33
CA LEU A 36 3.33 8.84 1.04
C LEU A 36 2.26 8.87 2.13
N LEU A 37 2.67 8.92 3.40
CA LEU A 37 1.78 9.09 4.54
C LEU A 37 1.86 10.53 5.07
N PRO A 38 0.75 11.11 5.57
CA PRO A 38 0.80 12.41 6.21
C PRO A 38 1.53 12.30 7.55
N LEU A 39 2.47 13.21 7.80
CA LEU A 39 3.03 13.37 9.15
C LEU A 39 1.96 14.01 10.05
N SER A 40 1.81 13.49 11.26
CA SER A 40 0.94 14.14 12.25
C SER A 40 1.63 15.38 12.82
N ALA A 41 0.89 16.49 12.92
CA ALA A 41 1.38 17.68 13.62
C ALA A 41 1.82 17.32 15.04
N MET A 42 3.00 17.78 15.45
CA MET A 42 3.54 17.46 16.77
C MET A 42 2.58 17.94 17.87
N PRO A 43 2.34 17.13 18.92
CA PRO A 43 1.59 17.57 20.08
C PRO A 43 2.22 18.83 20.67
N GLY A 44 1.45 19.93 20.72
CA GLY A 44 1.93 21.22 21.23
C GLY A 44 2.47 22.18 20.17
N ASP A 45 2.31 21.88 18.87
CA ASP A 45 2.48 22.85 17.79
C ASP A 45 1.13 23.50 17.42
N PRO A 46 0.83 24.73 17.88
CA PRO A 46 -0.42 25.40 17.57
C PRO A 46 -0.55 25.73 16.08
N ALA A 47 0.57 25.91 15.38
CA ALA A 47 0.55 26.26 13.97
C ALA A 47 0.07 25.06 13.13
N GLY A 48 0.65 23.87 13.32
CA GLY A 48 0.18 22.65 12.67
C GLY A 48 -1.27 22.29 13.01
N GLN A 49 -1.69 22.47 14.26
CA GLN A 49 -3.08 22.19 14.70
C GLN A 49 -4.13 23.12 14.07
N LEU A 50 -3.73 24.34 13.71
CA LEU A 50 -4.58 25.31 13.03
C LEU A 50 -4.43 25.27 11.49
N GLY A 51 -3.64 24.32 10.96
CA GLY A 51 -3.33 24.22 9.54
C GLY A 51 -2.47 25.37 9.01
N LEU A 52 -1.77 26.08 9.89
CA LEU A 52 -0.86 27.19 9.56
C LEU A 52 0.54 26.72 9.19
N ALA A 53 0.85 25.45 9.45
CA ALA A 53 2.09 24.79 9.05
C ALA A 53 1.76 23.43 8.43
N ASP A 54 2.40 23.12 7.29
CA ASP A 54 2.33 21.80 6.66
C ASP A 54 3.22 20.83 7.45
N PRO A 55 2.65 19.78 8.08
CA PRO A 55 3.43 18.81 8.82
C PRO A 55 4.34 17.96 7.91
N GLY A 56 4.12 17.99 6.59
CA GLY A 56 4.89 17.24 5.61
C GLY A 56 4.42 15.80 5.44
N VAL A 57 5.23 15.02 4.71
CA VAL A 57 4.95 13.63 4.38
C VAL A 57 6.09 12.71 4.80
N GLU A 58 5.73 11.50 5.19
CA GLU A 58 6.64 10.39 5.41
C GLU A 58 6.60 9.45 4.20
N GLU A 59 7.78 9.01 3.75
CA GLU A 59 7.91 8.02 2.69
C GLU A 59 8.10 6.62 3.25
N VAL A 60 7.10 5.76 3.05
CA VAL A 60 7.16 4.34 3.41
C VAL A 60 7.57 3.53 2.19
N ARG A 61 8.81 3.03 2.20
CA ARG A 61 9.33 2.22 1.10
C ARG A 61 8.74 0.81 1.11
N ILE A 62 8.26 0.37 -0.04
CA ILE A 62 7.69 -0.95 -0.24
C ILE A 62 8.45 -1.65 -1.37
N SER A 63 9.00 -2.83 -1.07
CA SER A 63 9.70 -3.67 -2.03
C SER A 63 9.60 -5.15 -1.60
N PRO A 64 9.49 -6.12 -2.54
CA PRO A 64 9.41 -5.94 -4.00
C PRO A 64 8.00 -5.53 -4.45
N VAL A 65 7.89 -4.76 -5.53
CA VAL A 65 6.60 -4.43 -6.18
C VAL A 65 6.72 -4.63 -7.69
N ILE A 66 5.75 -5.30 -8.31
CA ILE A 66 5.67 -5.33 -9.78
C ILE A 66 4.78 -4.18 -10.24
N VAL A 67 5.29 -3.37 -11.16
CA VAL A 67 4.59 -2.21 -11.71
C VAL A 67 4.13 -2.52 -13.13
N ARG A 68 2.85 -2.27 -13.42
CA ARG A 68 2.24 -2.56 -14.73
C ARG A 68 1.51 -1.33 -15.24
N TYR A 69 1.93 -0.83 -16.39
CA TYR A 69 1.19 0.22 -17.10
C TYR A 69 -0.11 -0.35 -17.68
N LEU A 70 -1.23 0.29 -17.34
CA LEU A 70 -2.56 -0.05 -17.82
C LEU A 70 -2.97 0.87 -18.98
N PRO A 71 -3.84 0.41 -19.89
CA PRO A 71 -4.41 1.26 -20.93
C PRO A 71 -5.16 2.45 -20.33
N THR A 72 -5.07 3.60 -20.98
CA THR A 72 -5.82 4.80 -20.65
C THR A 72 -6.79 5.13 -21.79
N GLU A 73 -7.97 5.64 -21.43
CA GLU A 73 -8.94 6.15 -22.41
C GLU A 73 -8.50 7.54 -22.90
N ASN A 74 -8.95 7.97 -24.09
CA ASN A 74 -8.52 9.23 -24.72
C ASN A 74 -8.76 10.50 -23.88
N SER A 75 -9.64 10.45 -22.87
CA SER A 75 -9.92 11.54 -21.92
C SER A 75 -9.61 11.15 -20.46
N GLY A 76 -8.89 10.05 -20.25
CA GLY A 76 -8.50 9.54 -18.94
C GLY A 76 -7.20 10.16 -18.42
N PRO A 77 -6.71 9.70 -17.26
CA PRO A 77 -5.41 10.10 -16.74
C PRO A 77 -4.31 9.75 -17.76
N ARG A 78 -3.25 10.56 -17.78
CA ARG A 78 -2.13 10.39 -18.71
C ARG A 78 -1.45 9.03 -18.50
N ARG A 79 -1.33 8.61 -17.24
CA ARG A 79 -0.79 7.31 -16.84
C ARG A 79 -1.73 6.65 -15.84
N ARG A 80 -1.93 5.35 -16.03
CA ARG A 80 -2.61 4.48 -15.10
C ARG A 80 -1.75 3.25 -14.88
N VAL A 81 -1.54 2.89 -13.62
CA VAL A 81 -0.55 1.91 -13.21
C VAL A 81 -1.16 0.96 -12.19
N GLU A 82 -0.88 -0.32 -12.33
CA GLU A 82 -1.15 -1.33 -11.30
C GLU A 82 0.15 -1.68 -10.57
N PHE A 83 0.15 -1.49 -9.25
CA PHE A 83 1.19 -1.93 -8.34
C PHE A 83 0.75 -3.25 -7.71
N LEU A 84 1.50 -4.32 -7.97
CA LEU A 84 1.34 -5.62 -7.32
C LEU A 84 2.26 -5.68 -6.11
N VAL A 85 1.67 -5.58 -4.93
CA VAL A 85 2.38 -5.45 -3.66
C VAL A 85 2.20 -6.75 -2.86
N PRO A 86 3.27 -7.45 -2.44
CA PRO A 86 3.13 -8.64 -1.64
C PRO A 86 2.64 -8.27 -0.25
N ALA A 87 1.88 -9.16 0.37
CA ALA A 87 1.34 -8.87 1.68
C ALA A 87 2.42 -8.73 2.78
N SER A 88 3.62 -9.26 2.55
CA SER A 88 4.79 -9.02 3.43
C SER A 88 5.24 -7.56 3.45
N GLY A 89 5.18 -6.86 2.30
CA GLY A 89 5.55 -5.45 2.16
C GLY A 89 4.56 -4.57 2.93
N ILE A 90 3.27 -4.83 2.75
CA ILE A 90 2.22 -4.18 3.54
C ILE A 90 2.36 -4.48 5.03
N ALA A 91 2.59 -5.74 5.43
CA ALA A 91 2.75 -6.10 6.84
C ALA A 91 3.91 -5.35 7.52
N THR A 92 4.99 -5.08 6.78
CA THR A 92 6.12 -4.29 7.26
C THR A 92 5.69 -2.84 7.53
N ALA A 93 4.95 -2.22 6.61
CA ALA A 93 4.38 -0.88 6.78
C ALA A 93 3.37 -0.82 7.94
N LEU A 94 2.46 -1.79 8.06
CA LEU A 94 1.49 -1.83 9.16
C LEU A 94 2.18 -1.86 10.53
N SER A 95 3.26 -2.64 10.64
CA SER A 95 4.01 -2.78 11.89
C SER A 95 4.80 -1.51 12.28
N ALA A 96 5.16 -0.68 11.30
CA ALA A 96 5.90 0.55 11.54
C ALA A 96 5.01 1.73 11.98
N HIS A 97 3.72 1.70 11.61
CA HIS A 97 2.80 2.84 11.77
C HIS A 97 1.51 2.49 12.55
N ASP A 98 1.49 1.35 13.24
CA ASP A 98 0.37 0.88 14.09
C ASP A 98 -1.00 0.84 13.37
N PHE A 99 -1.01 0.59 12.07
CA PHE A 99 -2.25 0.41 11.31
C PHE A 99 -2.88 -0.95 11.62
N ALA A 100 -4.20 -0.98 11.79
CA ALA A 100 -4.95 -2.20 12.10
C ALA A 100 -5.11 -3.14 10.89
N GLY A 101 -4.85 -2.67 9.67
CA GLY A 101 -4.96 -3.47 8.46
C GLY A 101 -4.60 -2.70 7.20
N ALA A 102 -4.50 -3.44 6.08
CA ALA A 102 -4.08 -2.90 4.80
C ALA A 102 -5.01 -1.80 4.27
N GLU A 103 -6.33 -1.93 4.44
CA GLU A 103 -7.28 -0.89 4.04
C GLU A 103 -7.00 0.44 4.77
N GLN A 104 -6.72 0.41 6.08
CA GLN A 104 -6.43 1.62 6.83
C GLN A 104 -5.12 2.31 6.39
N LEU A 105 -4.10 1.53 6.04
CA LEU A 105 -2.86 2.06 5.48
C LEU A 105 -3.12 2.74 4.13
N ILE A 106 -3.89 2.09 3.25
CA ILE A 106 -4.21 2.63 1.92
C ILE A 106 -5.08 3.89 2.04
N ASP A 107 -6.08 3.89 2.92
CA ASP A 107 -6.92 5.06 3.20
C ASP A 107 -6.11 6.25 3.75
N ALA A 108 -5.05 5.98 4.50
CA ALA A 108 -4.13 7.01 5.01
C ALA A 108 -3.08 7.45 3.99
N THR A 109 -2.88 6.71 2.90
CA THR A 109 -1.87 6.99 1.88
C THR A 109 -2.33 8.13 0.97
N LEU A 110 -1.55 9.20 0.91
CA LEU A 110 -1.80 10.37 0.05
C LEU A 110 -1.57 10.06 -1.43
N GLY A 111 -0.59 9.18 -1.71
CA GLY A 111 -0.26 8.71 -3.04
C GLY A 111 0.95 7.79 -3.03
N ILE A 112 1.29 7.26 -4.21
CA ILE A 112 2.45 6.40 -4.44
C ILE A 112 3.44 7.15 -5.30
N ALA A 113 4.64 7.40 -4.79
CA ALA A 113 5.74 7.95 -5.57
C ALA A 113 6.51 6.81 -6.26
N TYR A 114 6.67 6.92 -7.58
CA TYR A 114 7.38 5.95 -8.42
C TYR A 114 7.96 6.62 -9.66
N GLU A 115 9.23 6.33 -9.98
CA GLU A 115 9.97 6.96 -11.10
C GLU A 115 9.95 8.50 -11.12
N GLY A 116 9.84 9.12 -9.93
CA GLY A 116 9.78 10.58 -9.79
C GLY A 116 8.40 11.18 -10.04
N GLU A 117 7.39 10.36 -10.33
CA GLU A 117 5.99 10.75 -10.50
C GLU A 117 5.17 10.36 -9.25
N LEU A 118 4.11 11.11 -8.98
CA LEU A 118 3.15 10.83 -7.91
C LEU A 118 1.85 10.26 -8.49
N PHE A 119 1.43 9.12 -8.00
CA PHE A 119 0.17 8.47 -8.39
C PHE A 119 -0.86 8.54 -7.25
N HIS A 120 -2.03 9.08 -7.52
CA HIS A 120 -3.19 8.98 -6.65
C HIS A 120 -3.82 7.58 -6.74
N ILE A 121 -4.21 7.01 -5.60
CA ILE A 121 -4.79 5.67 -5.54
C ILE A 121 -6.27 5.73 -5.96
N GLU A 122 -6.60 5.08 -7.08
CA GLU A 122 -7.96 4.95 -7.61
C GLU A 122 -8.63 3.65 -7.13
N GLY A 123 -7.83 2.61 -6.87
CA GLY A 123 -8.37 1.30 -6.54
C GLY A 123 -7.43 0.47 -5.69
N PHE A 124 -8.02 -0.37 -4.85
CA PHE A 124 -7.31 -1.32 -4.00
C PHE A 124 -8.06 -2.64 -3.94
N THR A 125 -7.35 -3.75 -4.10
CA THR A 125 -7.95 -5.09 -4.02
C THR A 125 -6.99 -6.06 -3.35
N SER A 126 -7.54 -6.93 -2.51
CA SER A 126 -6.80 -7.98 -1.82
C SER A 126 -7.00 -9.33 -2.53
N GLU A 127 -5.91 -10.01 -2.85
CA GLU A 127 -5.92 -11.37 -3.39
C GLU A 127 -5.67 -12.38 -2.27
N TYR A 128 -6.51 -13.41 -2.20
CA TYR A 128 -6.53 -14.38 -1.11
C TYR A 128 -6.17 -15.79 -1.57
N PHE A 129 -5.47 -16.51 -0.72
CA PHE A 129 -5.29 -17.95 -0.84
C PHE A 129 -5.44 -18.60 0.53
N GLY A 130 -6.31 -19.61 0.64
CA GLY A 130 -6.55 -20.29 1.91
C GLY A 130 -6.99 -19.35 3.05
N GLY A 131 -7.71 -18.27 2.73
CA GLY A 131 -8.16 -17.26 3.71
C GLY A 131 -7.10 -16.24 4.13
N VAL A 132 -5.91 -16.27 3.54
CA VAL A 132 -4.81 -15.32 3.83
C VAL A 132 -4.59 -14.44 2.61
N ALA A 133 -4.59 -13.12 2.82
CA ALA A 133 -4.19 -12.17 1.78
C ALA A 133 -2.69 -12.35 1.52
N TYR A 134 -2.31 -12.60 0.26
CA TYR A 134 -0.92 -12.83 -0.10
C TYR A 134 -0.36 -11.77 -1.07
N LEU A 135 -1.24 -11.07 -1.77
CA LEU A 135 -0.92 -10.04 -2.73
C LEU A 135 -2.01 -8.96 -2.67
N TYR A 136 -1.61 -7.72 -2.88
CA TYR A 136 -2.49 -6.58 -3.01
C TYR A 136 -2.28 -5.95 -4.39
N ARG A 137 -3.38 -5.52 -4.99
CA ARG A 137 -3.39 -4.79 -6.27
C ARG A 137 -3.79 -3.36 -5.96
N VAL A 138 -2.91 -2.42 -6.22
CA VAL A 138 -3.18 -0.98 -6.06
C VAL A 138 -3.19 -0.35 -7.45
N ILE A 139 -4.26 0.33 -7.80
CA ILE A 139 -4.36 1.07 -9.06
C ILE A 139 -4.06 2.53 -8.74
N GLY A 140 -3.02 3.06 -9.37
CA GLY A 140 -2.63 4.46 -9.29
C GLY A 140 -2.86 5.20 -10.61
N VAL A 141 -3.21 6.47 -10.52
CA VAL A 141 -3.36 7.41 -11.64
C VAL A 141 -2.55 8.67 -11.37
N GLU A 142 -1.91 9.22 -12.40
CA GLU A 142 -1.25 10.54 -12.33
C GLU A 142 -2.26 11.67 -12.12
#